data_AF-A0A8C1T4E4-F1
#
_entry.id   AF-A0A8C1T4E4-F1
#
_cell.length_a   1.000
_cell.length_b   1.000
_cell.length_c   1.000
_cell.angle_alpha   90.00
_cell.angle_beta   90.00
_cell.angle_gamma   90.00
#
_symmetry.space_group_name_H-M   'P 1'
#
loop_
_entity.id
_entity.type
_entity.pdbx_description
1 polymer ?
#
loop_
_entity_poly.entity_id
_entity_poly.type
_entity_poly.pdbx_seq_one_letter_code
_entity_poly.pdbx_strand_id
1 'polypeptide(L)'
;MGMAASAVGGNHLHTSWKHFVIIVITLLLLSAPSVCAQCRILRCNSDFVAATLEIGVIGGGGKEGANAGYCSALRSYALCTQRTARACRGDLAYHSAVQGIEDLLIQNRCPKTGPTAQPRPLPLPQAPLSGDICFYEKGFIQREGRPPEYLHCGVFGDPHIRTFNEEFQTCAVQGAWPLIDNQYLYIQATSTPTRGSSYTTVLTKITVILKNWRECAELQIYQAELDNVPPAFVDGSVTGRDRRGHQSLRIHSHDPGRHAEVWAKHIGTTIVVRQLGRSLSLSVRSPRAIVESYTPEQDLQLCVWGCPLSQRLETPYAHPSMPAYAHCSSLLPVRDVYFQACLFDLQVTGNLNSSASAVVALEDARAMISDPDRVHLLTDRSGNNPPSLPMVLALSVLVETLRHAFLGPSVTSKTLH
;
A
#
# COMPACT_ATOMS: atom_id res chain seq x y z
N MET A 1 -84.29 41.86 -55.12
CA MET A 1 -82.84 41.87 -55.39
C MET A 1 -82.18 42.57 -54.23
N GLY A 2 -81.44 41.82 -53.42
CA GLY A 2 -80.84 42.30 -52.20
C GLY A 2 -79.47 42.95 -52.43
N MET A 3 -79.15 43.91 -51.58
CA MET A 3 -77.80 44.15 -51.12
C MET A 3 -77.86 44.41 -49.62
N ALA A 4 -77.08 43.67 -48.86
CA ALA A 4 -76.76 43.96 -47.48
C ALA A 4 -75.26 43.70 -47.29
N ALA A 5 -74.57 44.70 -46.75
CA ALA A 5 -73.17 44.66 -46.37
C ALA A 5 -72.99 43.92 -45.03
N SER A 6 -71.82 43.34 -44.79
CA SER A 6 -71.25 43.24 -43.46
C SER A 6 -69.74 43.03 -43.48
N ALA A 7 -69.14 43.53 -42.40
CA ALA A 7 -67.77 43.93 -42.23
C ALA A 7 -66.94 42.92 -41.40
N VAL A 8 -65.62 42.94 -41.65
CA VAL A 8 -64.49 42.87 -40.69
C VAL A 8 -64.43 41.71 -39.68
N GLY A 9 -63.25 41.08 -39.62
CA GLY A 9 -62.59 40.95 -38.32
C GLY A 9 -61.87 39.64 -38.00
N GLY A 10 -60.53 39.71 -38.03
CA GLY A 10 -59.72 39.35 -36.86
C GLY A 10 -59.57 37.87 -36.53
N ASN A 11 -58.65 37.16 -37.20
CA ASN A 11 -58.14 35.88 -36.67
C ASN A 11 -56.64 35.62 -36.89
N HIS A 12 -55.93 36.44 -37.67
CA HIS A 12 -54.52 36.15 -38.00
C HIS A 12 -53.46 36.78 -37.08
N LEU A 13 -53.80 37.82 -36.30
CA LEU A 13 -52.83 38.48 -35.41
C LEU A 13 -52.71 37.82 -34.01
N HIS A 14 -53.77 37.15 -33.56
CA HIS A 14 -53.86 36.63 -32.19
C HIS A 14 -53.12 35.30 -31.98
N THR A 15 -52.98 34.50 -33.04
CA THR A 15 -52.22 33.23 -33.04
C THR A 15 -50.71 33.46 -32.98
N SER A 16 -50.21 34.52 -33.63
CA SER A 16 -48.78 34.88 -33.63
C SER A 16 -48.28 35.32 -32.25
N TRP A 17 -49.07 36.13 -31.52
CA TRP A 17 -48.72 36.58 -30.17
C TRP A 17 -48.65 35.42 -29.16
N LYS A 18 -49.60 34.48 -29.23
CA LYS A 18 -49.61 33.29 -28.36
C LYS A 18 -48.39 32.41 -28.58
N HIS A 19 -48.00 32.20 -29.84
CA HIS A 19 -46.78 31.45 -30.15
C HIS A 19 -45.51 32.18 -29.71
N PHE A 20 -45.46 33.51 -29.87
CA PHE A 20 -44.34 34.31 -29.40
C PHE A 20 -44.19 34.25 -27.87
N VAL A 21 -45.29 34.36 -27.12
CA VAL A 21 -45.29 34.23 -25.66
C VAL A 21 -44.87 32.82 -25.23
N ILE A 22 -45.35 31.77 -25.91
CA ILE A 22 -44.94 30.38 -25.62
C ILE A 22 -43.44 30.19 -25.90
N ILE A 23 -42.92 30.73 -27.01
CA ILE A 23 -41.49 30.65 -27.37
C ILE A 23 -40.63 31.41 -26.37
N VAL A 24 -41.05 32.59 -25.94
CA VAL A 24 -40.33 33.39 -24.93
C VAL A 24 -40.35 32.70 -23.57
N ILE A 25 -41.48 32.11 -23.16
CA ILE A 25 -41.59 31.34 -21.91
C ILE A 25 -40.75 30.06 -21.96
N THR A 26 -40.74 29.32 -23.08
CA THR A 26 -39.86 28.15 -23.22
C THR A 26 -38.39 28.56 -23.26
N LEU A 27 -38.01 29.64 -23.94
CA LEU A 27 -36.64 30.15 -23.88
C LEU A 27 -36.23 30.58 -22.46
N LEU A 28 -37.13 31.21 -21.69
CA LEU A 28 -36.89 31.59 -20.30
C LEU A 28 -36.77 30.36 -19.37
N LEU A 29 -37.56 29.31 -19.60
CA LEU A 29 -37.47 28.04 -18.86
C LEU A 29 -36.20 27.24 -19.21
N LEU A 30 -35.72 27.32 -20.46
CA LEU A 30 -34.47 26.68 -20.90
C LEU A 30 -33.21 27.48 -20.53
N SER A 31 -33.33 28.80 -20.34
CA SER A 31 -32.22 29.70 -19.98
C SER A 31 -32.12 30.01 -18.49
N ALA A 32 -33.11 29.58 -17.69
CA ALA A 32 -32.94 29.54 -16.24
C ALA A 32 -31.72 28.67 -15.94
N PRO A 33 -30.65 29.21 -15.31
CA PRO A 33 -29.56 28.37 -14.88
C PRO A 33 -30.17 27.33 -13.96
N SER A 34 -30.16 26.07 -14.40
CA SER A 34 -30.27 24.96 -13.50
C SER A 34 -29.06 25.11 -12.59
N VAL A 35 -29.25 25.83 -11.48
CA VAL A 35 -28.35 25.74 -10.34
C VAL A 35 -28.56 24.32 -9.85
N CYS A 36 -27.91 23.37 -10.51
CA CYS A 36 -27.70 22.04 -10.00
C CYS A 36 -26.93 22.27 -8.71
N ALA A 37 -27.66 22.38 -7.60
CA ALA A 37 -27.09 22.19 -6.29
C ALA A 37 -26.52 20.78 -6.32
N GLN A 38 -25.20 20.68 -6.53
CA GLN A 38 -24.51 19.40 -6.54
C GLN A 38 -24.59 18.83 -5.13
N CYS A 39 -24.88 17.54 -5.02
CA CYS A 39 -24.81 16.86 -3.73
C CYS A 39 -23.37 16.96 -3.19
N ARG A 40 -23.20 17.57 -2.01
CA ARG A 40 -21.87 17.77 -1.40
C ARG A 40 -21.60 16.79 -0.25
N ILE A 41 -22.20 15.61 -0.28
CA ILE A 41 -22.04 14.63 0.80
C ILE A 41 -20.57 14.23 1.01
N LEU A 42 -19.83 13.96 -0.07
CA LEU A 42 -18.42 13.59 0.01
C LEU A 42 -17.58 14.65 0.73
N ARG A 43 -17.91 15.93 0.57
CA ARG A 43 -17.27 17.04 1.28
C ARG A 43 -17.64 17.05 2.76
N CYS A 44 -18.91 16.82 3.10
CA CYS A 44 -19.32 16.68 4.50
C CYS A 44 -18.58 15.53 5.19
N ASN A 45 -18.40 14.40 4.49
CA ASN A 45 -17.67 13.24 4.99
C ASN A 45 -16.19 13.56 5.19
N SER A 46 -15.54 14.20 4.21
CA SER A 46 -14.12 14.57 4.31
C SER A 46 -13.87 15.57 5.44
N ASP A 47 -14.77 16.54 5.63
CA ASP A 47 -14.64 17.56 6.67
C ASP A 47 -14.80 16.93 8.07
N PHE A 48 -15.70 15.94 8.23
CA PHE A 48 -15.86 15.19 9.47
C PHE A 48 -14.64 14.31 9.80
N VAL A 49 -14.10 13.58 8.82
CA VAL A 49 -12.90 12.76 9.00
C VAL A 49 -11.70 13.64 9.36
N ALA A 50 -11.51 14.77 8.66
CA ALA A 50 -10.45 15.72 8.99
C ALA A 50 -10.56 16.28 10.42
N ALA A 51 -11.78 16.56 10.88
CA ALA A 51 -12.02 17.06 12.23
C ALA A 51 -11.78 16.01 13.33
N THR A 52 -11.85 14.72 13.02
CA THR A 52 -11.66 13.63 14.00
C THR A 52 -10.24 13.06 14.01
N LEU A 53 -9.49 13.15 12.91
CA LEU A 53 -8.09 12.71 12.82
C LEU A 53 -7.16 13.41 13.82
N GLU A 54 -7.33 14.72 14.07
CA GLU A 54 -6.48 15.47 15.02
C GLU A 54 -6.79 15.17 16.49
N ILE A 55 -8.00 14.67 16.78
CA ILE A 55 -8.44 14.31 18.14
C ILE A 55 -7.74 13.01 18.61
N GLY A 56 -7.35 12.14 17.67
CA GLY A 56 -6.61 10.91 17.97
C GLY A 56 -5.11 11.11 18.22
N VAL A 57 -4.52 12.23 17.79
CA VAL A 57 -3.06 12.47 17.86
C VAL A 57 -2.66 13.25 19.13
N ILE A 58 -3.58 14.01 19.74
CA ILE A 58 -3.32 14.78 20.97
C ILE A 58 -3.87 14.01 22.19
N GLY A 59 -3.28 12.86 22.48
CA GLY A 59 -3.55 12.06 23.69
C GLY A 59 -3.03 12.69 25.00
N GLY A 60 -3.15 14.02 25.16
CA GLY A 60 -2.72 14.76 26.36
C GLY A 60 -3.85 15.49 27.09
N GLY A 61 -5.06 15.53 26.53
CA GLY A 61 -6.25 16.08 27.20
C GLY A 61 -7.14 14.95 27.71
N GLY A 62 -7.57 15.02 28.98
CA GLY A 62 -8.38 13.98 29.61
C GLY A 62 -9.60 13.53 28.77
N LYS A 63 -10.05 12.30 29.02
CA LYS A 63 -11.14 11.58 28.31
C LYS A 63 -12.40 12.42 27.99
N GLU A 64 -12.68 13.45 28.79
CA GLU A 64 -13.80 14.39 28.62
C GLU A 64 -13.57 15.44 27.51
N GLY A 65 -12.34 15.93 27.32
CA GLY A 65 -12.01 16.94 26.31
C GLY A 65 -11.99 16.39 24.89
N ALA A 66 -11.49 15.16 24.71
CA ALA A 66 -11.52 14.45 23.43
C ALA A 66 -12.96 14.13 22.99
N ASN A 67 -13.83 13.74 23.93
CA ASN A 67 -15.25 13.48 23.65
C ASN A 67 -16.01 14.77 23.26
N ALA A 68 -15.67 15.91 23.88
CA ALA A 68 -16.27 17.19 23.54
C ALA A 68 -15.92 17.64 22.11
N GLY A 69 -14.67 17.45 21.67
CA GLY A 69 -14.23 17.72 20.30
C GLY A 69 -14.91 16.81 19.29
N TYR A 70 -15.04 15.52 19.60
CA TYR A 70 -15.71 14.53 18.75
C TYR A 70 -17.20 14.85 18.58
N CYS A 71 -17.90 15.17 19.67
CA CYS A 71 -19.29 15.60 19.61
C CYS A 71 -19.48 16.92 18.84
N SER A 72 -18.52 17.84 18.91
CA SER A 72 -18.55 19.09 18.12
C SER A 72 -18.39 18.83 16.61
N ALA A 73 -17.52 17.89 16.25
CA ALA A 73 -17.35 17.42 14.87
C ALA A 73 -18.62 16.73 14.34
N LEU A 74 -19.25 15.84 15.13
CA LEU A 74 -20.52 15.18 14.76
C LEU A 74 -21.66 16.17 14.53
N ARG A 75 -21.81 17.21 15.37
CA ARG A 75 -22.82 18.26 15.15
C ARG A 75 -22.57 19.03 13.85
N SER A 76 -21.31 19.28 13.53
CA SER A 76 -20.94 19.99 12.29
C SER A 76 -21.24 19.14 11.07
N TYR A 77 -21.00 17.84 11.16
CA TYR A 77 -21.33 16.87 10.13
C TYR A 77 -22.85 16.80 9.90
N ALA A 78 -23.64 16.71 10.98
CA ALA A 78 -25.11 16.76 10.92
C ALA A 78 -25.63 18.05 10.26
N LEU A 79 -25.05 19.19 10.59
CA LEU A 79 -25.42 20.47 9.99
C LEU A 79 -25.07 20.53 8.49
N CYS A 80 -23.92 19.96 8.10
CA CYS A 80 -23.47 19.91 6.71
C CYS A 80 -24.41 19.05 5.86
N THR A 81 -24.75 17.84 6.33
CA THR A 81 -25.69 16.95 5.63
C THR A 81 -27.06 17.59 5.50
N GLN A 82 -27.58 18.23 6.56
CA GLN A 82 -28.85 18.96 6.51
C GLN A 82 -28.87 20.05 5.43
N ARG A 83 -27.76 20.80 5.26
CA ARG A 83 -27.66 21.87 4.24
C ARG A 83 -27.68 21.34 2.81
N THR A 84 -27.14 20.16 2.56
CA THR A 84 -27.11 19.54 1.22
C THR A 84 -28.25 18.55 0.94
N ALA A 85 -29.17 18.35 1.91
CA ALA A 85 -30.25 17.36 1.84
C ALA A 85 -31.12 17.45 0.58
N ARG A 86 -31.44 18.67 0.13
CA ARG A 86 -32.27 18.87 -1.08
C ARG A 86 -31.58 18.38 -2.35
N ALA A 87 -30.27 18.57 -2.44
CA ALA A 87 -29.44 18.15 -3.56
C ALA A 87 -29.10 16.65 -3.54
N CYS A 88 -29.15 16.02 -2.37
CA CYS A 88 -28.71 14.64 -2.15
C CYS A 88 -29.86 13.62 -2.02
N ARG A 89 -31.09 13.95 -2.44
CA ARG A 89 -32.26 13.06 -2.24
C ARG A 89 -32.10 11.64 -2.79
N GLY A 90 -31.39 11.48 -3.91
CA GLY A 90 -31.12 10.19 -4.55
C GLY A 90 -29.72 9.63 -4.31
N ASP A 91 -28.94 10.23 -3.40
CA ASP A 91 -27.57 9.80 -3.13
C ASP A 91 -27.54 8.78 -1.99
N LEU A 92 -27.05 7.57 -2.26
CA LEU A 92 -26.98 6.50 -1.26
C LEU A 92 -26.02 6.84 -0.12
N ALA A 93 -24.87 7.47 -0.41
CA ALA A 93 -23.88 7.85 0.59
C ALA A 93 -24.44 8.90 1.55
N TYR A 94 -25.32 9.79 1.08
CA TYR A 94 -26.05 10.73 1.94
C TYR A 94 -26.95 10.01 2.94
N HIS A 95 -27.76 9.04 2.49
CA HIS A 95 -28.66 8.32 3.40
C HIS A 95 -27.88 7.44 4.39
N SER A 96 -26.81 6.79 3.94
CA SER A 96 -25.89 6.07 4.83
C SER A 96 -25.24 6.98 5.87
N ALA A 97 -24.81 8.18 5.45
CA ALA A 97 -24.21 9.17 6.34
C ALA A 97 -25.19 9.71 7.38
N VAL A 98 -26.42 10.06 6.98
CA VAL A 98 -27.44 10.57 7.90
C VAL A 98 -27.77 9.53 8.97
N GLN A 99 -27.95 8.26 8.59
CA GLN A 99 -28.17 7.17 9.54
C GLN A 99 -26.97 7.00 10.48
N GLY A 100 -25.76 6.96 9.92
CA GLY A 100 -24.54 6.80 10.72
C GLY A 100 -24.30 7.96 11.70
N ILE A 101 -24.68 9.19 11.35
CA ILE A 101 -24.60 10.34 12.26
C ILE A 101 -25.51 10.13 13.47
N GLU A 102 -26.74 9.66 13.27
CA GLU A 102 -27.67 9.41 14.38
C GLU A 102 -27.15 8.31 15.31
N ASP A 103 -26.62 7.23 14.76
CA ASP A 103 -26.02 6.14 15.52
C ASP A 103 -24.80 6.62 16.33
N LEU A 104 -23.91 7.40 15.71
CA LEU A 104 -22.70 7.92 16.36
C LEU A 104 -23.02 8.92 17.49
N LEU A 105 -24.05 9.74 17.33
CA LEU A 105 -24.52 10.65 18.38
C LEU A 105 -25.04 9.87 19.60
N ILE A 106 -25.75 8.76 19.39
CA ILE A 106 -26.27 7.90 20.45
C ILE A 106 -25.12 7.14 21.14
N GLN A 107 -24.25 6.50 20.36
CA GLN A 107 -23.12 5.70 20.87
C GLN A 107 -22.18 6.54 21.76
N ASN A 108 -21.89 7.78 21.37
CA ASN A 108 -20.96 8.66 22.08
C ASN A 108 -21.64 9.61 23.07
N ARG A 109 -22.96 9.46 23.30
CA ARG A 109 -23.77 10.29 24.20
C ARG A 109 -23.62 11.79 23.90
N CYS A 110 -23.56 12.15 22.62
CA CYS A 110 -23.38 13.53 22.20
C CYS A 110 -24.72 14.29 22.23
N PRO A 111 -24.81 15.43 22.92
CA PRO A 111 -26.00 16.28 22.85
C PRO A 111 -26.21 16.77 21.41
N LYS A 112 -27.44 16.72 20.89
CA LYS A 112 -27.77 17.21 19.53
C LYS A 112 -27.55 18.73 19.37
N THR A 113 -27.63 19.48 20.46
CA THR A 113 -27.36 20.92 20.52
C THR A 113 -26.02 21.20 21.20
N GLY A 114 -25.34 22.26 20.79
CA GLY A 114 -24.05 22.66 21.35
C GLY A 114 -23.11 23.27 20.30
N PRO A 115 -21.85 23.58 20.66
CA PRO A 115 -20.91 24.18 19.75
C PRO A 115 -20.61 23.24 18.58
N THR A 116 -20.65 23.79 17.37
CA THR A 116 -20.11 23.17 16.16
C THR A 116 -18.62 23.50 16.07
N ALA A 117 -17.87 22.65 15.38
CA ALA A 117 -16.46 22.86 15.13
C ALA A 117 -16.29 24.20 14.41
N GLN A 118 -15.42 25.06 14.95
CA GLN A 118 -15.15 26.36 14.35
C GLN A 118 -14.66 26.15 12.91
N PRO A 119 -15.15 26.95 11.92
CA PRO A 119 -14.51 26.98 10.61
C PRO A 119 -13.04 27.27 10.85
N ARG A 120 -12.13 26.40 10.39
CA ARG A 120 -10.70 26.72 10.44
C ARG A 120 -10.53 28.12 9.87
N PRO A 121 -9.90 29.07 10.59
CA PRO A 121 -9.31 30.20 9.92
C PRO A 121 -8.49 29.62 8.78
N LEU A 122 -8.65 30.14 7.56
CA LEU A 122 -7.62 29.87 6.54
C LEU A 122 -6.30 30.12 7.25
N PRO A 123 -5.34 29.17 7.23
CA PRO A 123 -4.03 29.45 7.77
C PRO A 123 -3.61 30.80 7.18
N LEU A 124 -3.28 31.77 8.05
CA LEU A 124 -2.52 32.95 7.65
C LEU A 124 -1.49 32.46 6.63
N PRO A 125 -1.31 33.11 5.46
CA PRO A 125 -0.34 32.65 4.48
C PRO A 125 0.98 32.47 5.23
N GLN A 126 1.33 31.22 5.50
CA GLN A 126 2.52 30.90 6.25
C GLN A 126 3.63 31.52 5.41
N ALA A 127 4.48 32.33 6.05
CA ALA A 127 5.68 32.86 5.43
C ALA A 127 6.27 31.77 4.55
N PRO A 128 6.57 32.04 3.25
CA PRO A 128 6.74 31.03 2.23
C PRO A 128 7.64 29.92 2.76
N LEU A 129 7.02 28.81 3.16
CA LEU A 129 7.73 27.71 3.78
C LEU A 129 8.65 27.15 2.70
N SER A 130 9.97 27.23 2.95
CA SER A 130 11.03 26.91 2.00
C SER A 130 10.69 25.68 1.15
N GLY A 131 11.04 25.72 -0.15
CA GLY A 131 10.77 24.64 -1.12
C GLY A 131 11.34 23.27 -0.75
N ASP A 132 12.09 23.17 0.34
CA ASP A 132 12.70 21.95 0.85
C ASP A 132 11.73 21.01 1.60
N ILE A 133 10.48 21.43 1.90
CA ILE A 133 9.49 20.56 2.58
C ILE A 133 9.12 19.32 1.76
N CYS A 134 9.13 19.42 0.42
CA CYS A 134 8.78 18.31 -0.47
C CYS A 134 9.96 17.38 -0.78
N PHE A 135 11.08 17.54 -0.08
CA PHE A 135 12.26 16.69 -0.19
C PHE A 135 12.60 16.12 1.19
N TYR A 136 12.27 14.84 1.41
CA TYR A 136 12.40 14.18 2.71
C TYR A 136 13.81 14.33 3.28
N GLU A 137 14.83 14.03 2.48
CA GLU A 137 16.23 14.02 2.91
C GLU A 137 16.70 15.40 3.38
N LYS A 138 16.41 16.45 2.61
CA LYS A 138 16.71 17.84 3.00
C LYS A 138 16.01 18.23 4.29
N GLY A 139 14.71 17.93 4.38
CA GLY A 139 13.92 18.24 5.57
C GLY A 139 14.37 17.44 6.80
N PHE A 140 14.85 16.21 6.62
CA PHE A 140 15.36 15.37 7.71
C PHE A 140 16.70 15.88 8.22
N ILE A 141 17.66 16.15 7.32
CA ILE A 141 18.98 16.68 7.69
C ILE A 141 18.85 18.02 8.42
N GLN A 142 17.94 18.89 7.99
CA GLN A 142 17.71 20.18 8.65
C GLN A 142 17.19 20.03 10.10
N ARG A 143 16.38 18.99 10.38
CA ARG A 143 15.82 18.75 11.71
C ARG A 143 16.74 17.95 12.63
N GLU A 144 17.39 16.92 12.09
CA GLU A 144 18.13 15.91 12.86
C GLU A 144 19.66 16.09 12.78
N GLY A 145 20.15 16.95 11.90
CA GLY A 145 21.59 17.19 11.71
C GLY A 145 22.38 16.02 11.12
N ARG A 146 21.70 14.95 10.68
CA ARG A 146 22.30 13.72 10.14
C ARG A 146 21.47 13.17 8.96
N PRO A 147 22.07 12.38 8.06
CA PRO A 147 21.31 11.71 7.00
C PRO A 147 20.36 10.65 7.59
N PRO A 148 19.21 10.40 6.94
CA PRO A 148 18.30 9.35 7.37
C PRO A 148 18.87 7.96 7.09
N GLU A 149 18.49 7.00 7.94
CA GLU A 149 18.78 5.59 7.72
C GLU A 149 17.81 5.01 6.68
N TYR A 150 18.36 4.40 5.63
CA TYR A 150 17.60 3.77 4.57
C TYR A 150 17.59 2.25 4.73
N LEU A 151 16.43 1.65 4.53
CA LEU A 151 16.22 0.21 4.49
C LEU A 151 15.92 -0.24 3.06
N HIS A 152 16.21 -1.50 2.78
CA HIS A 152 16.01 -2.13 1.47
C HIS A 152 15.12 -3.37 1.58
N CYS A 153 14.12 -3.47 0.71
CA CYS A 153 13.33 -4.68 0.49
C CYS A 153 13.45 -5.11 -0.97
N GLY A 154 13.55 -6.41 -1.24
CA GLY A 154 13.57 -6.96 -2.60
C GLY A 154 12.63 -8.15 -2.73
N VAL A 155 11.89 -8.22 -3.85
CA VAL A 155 11.03 -9.35 -4.22
C VAL A 155 11.31 -9.74 -5.67
N PHE A 156 11.75 -10.98 -5.90
CA PHE A 156 12.23 -11.42 -7.22
C PHE A 156 12.19 -12.95 -7.36
N GLY A 157 12.36 -13.48 -8.58
CA GLY A 157 12.38 -14.93 -8.84
C GLY A 157 11.04 -15.59 -8.50
N ASP A 158 11.10 -16.80 -7.96
CA ASP A 158 9.95 -17.50 -7.34
C ASP A 158 9.83 -17.08 -5.86
N PRO A 159 8.86 -16.23 -5.48
CA PRO A 159 9.16 -14.98 -4.81
C PRO A 159 10.12 -15.16 -3.63
N HIS A 160 11.36 -14.79 -3.90
CA HIS A 160 12.39 -14.56 -2.91
C HIS A 160 12.20 -13.17 -2.33
N ILE A 161 12.00 -13.09 -1.02
CA ILE A 161 11.73 -11.86 -0.29
C ILE A 161 12.91 -11.58 0.62
N ARG A 162 13.62 -10.48 0.34
CA ARG A 162 14.51 -9.82 1.29
C ARG A 162 13.72 -8.74 2.01
N THR A 163 13.53 -8.86 3.31
CA THR A 163 12.78 -7.89 4.11
C THR A 163 13.64 -6.68 4.49
N PHE A 164 13.00 -5.61 4.94
CA PHE A 164 13.67 -4.44 5.53
C PHE A 164 14.48 -4.76 6.78
N ASN A 165 14.16 -5.88 7.43
CA ASN A 165 14.85 -6.41 8.60
C ASN A 165 15.95 -7.41 8.25
N GLU A 166 16.35 -7.48 6.99
CA GLU A 166 17.47 -8.33 6.52
C GLU A 166 17.20 -9.82 6.65
N GLU A 167 15.94 -10.21 6.66
CA GLU A 167 15.55 -11.61 6.56
C GLU A 167 15.37 -11.99 5.09
N PHE A 168 15.72 -13.23 4.76
CA PHE A 168 15.51 -13.78 3.43
C PHE A 168 14.62 -15.01 3.49
N GLN A 169 13.58 -15.01 2.67
CA GLN A 169 12.57 -16.06 2.66
C GLN A 169 12.18 -16.37 1.22
N THR A 170 11.93 -17.64 0.91
CA THR A 170 11.34 -18.06 -0.38
C THR A 170 9.89 -18.44 -0.14
N CYS A 171 8.98 -17.90 -0.94
CA CYS A 171 7.55 -17.90 -0.62
C CYS A 171 6.72 -18.40 -1.80
N ALA A 172 5.66 -19.16 -1.53
CA ALA A 172 4.68 -19.53 -2.54
C ALA A 172 3.75 -18.35 -2.88
N VAL A 173 3.17 -17.70 -1.85
CA VAL A 173 2.36 -16.46 -1.90
C VAL A 173 1.57 -16.26 -3.20
N GLN A 174 0.72 -17.24 -3.53
CA GLN A 174 -0.14 -17.18 -4.72
C GLN A 174 -1.20 -16.09 -4.58
N GLY A 175 -1.49 -15.37 -5.66
CA GLY A 175 -2.49 -14.31 -5.70
C GLY A 175 -1.92 -12.96 -5.32
N ALA A 176 -2.77 -12.05 -4.86
CA ALA A 176 -2.39 -10.68 -4.52
C ALA A 176 -2.00 -10.57 -3.04
N TRP A 177 -0.77 -10.11 -2.78
CA TRP A 177 -0.23 -9.95 -1.44
C TRP A 177 0.30 -8.52 -1.22
N PRO A 178 0.05 -7.91 -0.04
CA PRO A 178 0.61 -6.62 0.33
C PRO A 178 2.09 -6.77 0.66
N LEU A 179 2.95 -6.12 -0.12
CA LEU A 179 4.38 -6.02 0.16
C LEU A 179 4.67 -4.94 1.19
N ILE A 180 4.04 -3.77 1.02
CA ILE A 180 4.11 -2.63 1.93
C ILE A 180 2.71 -2.07 2.09
N ASP A 181 2.28 -1.82 3.31
CA ASP A 181 1.06 -1.08 3.62
C ASP A 181 1.30 -0.18 4.84
N ASN A 182 1.64 1.08 4.59
CA ASN A 182 1.91 2.06 5.64
C ASN A 182 1.16 3.37 5.36
N GLN A 183 1.34 4.41 6.18
CA GLN A 183 0.62 5.67 6.04
C GLN A 183 0.90 6.43 4.72
N TYR A 184 1.99 6.11 4.02
CA TYR A 184 2.49 6.86 2.86
C TYR A 184 2.27 6.16 1.53
N LEU A 185 2.36 4.83 1.51
CA LEU A 185 2.27 4.05 0.28
C LEU A 185 1.74 2.65 0.54
N TYR A 186 1.17 2.07 -0.51
CA TYR A 186 0.70 0.70 -0.56
C TYR A 186 1.30 0.03 -1.80
N ILE A 187 1.98 -1.10 -1.63
CA ILE A 187 2.51 -1.91 -2.73
C ILE A 187 1.88 -3.29 -2.64
N GLN A 188 1.25 -3.70 -3.72
CA GLN A 188 0.70 -5.04 -3.89
C GLN A 188 1.42 -5.74 -5.03
N ALA A 189 1.83 -6.99 -4.79
CA ALA A 189 2.32 -7.87 -5.84
C ALA A 189 1.33 -9.00 -6.06
N THR A 190 1.12 -9.39 -7.32
CA THR A 190 0.34 -10.56 -7.69
C THR A 190 1.25 -11.62 -8.26
N SER A 191 1.22 -12.81 -7.67
CA SER A 191 1.97 -13.97 -8.15
C SER A 191 1.04 -15.04 -8.71
N THR A 192 1.41 -15.62 -9.85
CA THR A 192 0.65 -16.70 -10.49
C THR A 192 1.46 -18.00 -10.54
N PRO A 193 0.83 -19.17 -10.41
CA PRO A 193 1.56 -20.44 -10.46
C PRO A 193 2.24 -20.67 -11.80
N THR A 194 3.48 -21.18 -11.76
CA THR A 194 4.19 -21.62 -12.97
C THR A 194 3.71 -23.00 -13.42
N ARG A 195 3.64 -23.21 -14.75
CA ARG A 195 3.23 -24.50 -15.34
C ARG A 195 4.27 -25.58 -14.99
N GLY A 196 3.97 -26.45 -14.02
CA GLY A 196 4.81 -27.60 -13.68
C GLY A 196 4.91 -27.92 -12.18
N SER A 197 4.48 -27.03 -11.29
CA SER A 197 4.51 -27.25 -9.84
C SER A 197 3.40 -26.46 -9.14
N SER A 198 2.79 -27.04 -8.10
CA SER A 198 1.72 -26.40 -7.33
C SER A 198 2.18 -25.29 -6.39
N TYR A 199 3.49 -25.21 -6.10
CA TYR A 199 4.04 -24.33 -5.06
C TYR A 199 4.85 -23.15 -5.62
N THR A 200 5.10 -23.16 -6.92
CA THR A 200 6.02 -22.24 -7.59
C THR A 200 5.20 -21.16 -8.26
N THR A 201 5.57 -19.91 -8.01
CA THR A 201 4.82 -18.76 -8.50
C THR A 201 5.77 -17.72 -9.06
N VAL A 202 5.33 -17.00 -10.07
CA VAL A 202 6.07 -15.86 -10.64
C VAL A 202 5.27 -14.59 -10.41
N LEU A 203 5.98 -13.49 -10.14
CA LEU A 203 5.37 -12.17 -10.04
C LEU A 203 4.92 -11.73 -11.42
N THR A 204 3.63 -11.45 -11.59
CA THR A 204 3.07 -11.07 -12.89
C THR A 204 2.51 -9.66 -12.92
N LYS A 205 2.23 -9.08 -11.75
CA LYS A 205 1.71 -7.73 -11.63
C LYS A 205 2.19 -7.06 -10.35
N ILE A 206 2.59 -5.80 -10.46
CA ILE A 206 2.94 -4.94 -9.34
C ILE A 206 2.04 -3.70 -9.42
N THR A 207 1.41 -3.36 -8.30
CA THR A 207 0.62 -2.14 -8.16
C THR A 207 1.16 -1.34 -6.99
N VAL A 208 1.52 -0.09 -7.25
CA VAL A 208 2.01 0.86 -6.25
C VAL A 208 1.01 2.01 -6.18
N ILE A 209 0.48 2.25 -4.99
CA ILE A 209 -0.37 3.39 -4.67
C ILE A 209 0.43 4.31 -3.76
N LEU A 210 0.78 5.48 -4.28
CA LEU A 210 1.37 6.56 -3.50
C LEU A 210 0.24 7.40 -2.94
N LYS A 211 0.09 7.38 -1.61
CA LYS A 211 -1.00 8.08 -0.92
C LYS A 211 -0.75 9.59 -1.00
N ASN A 212 -1.80 10.38 -0.83
CA ASN A 212 -1.65 11.83 -0.83
C ASN A 212 -0.70 12.27 0.30
N TRP A 213 0.13 13.28 0.04
CA TRP A 213 1.03 13.79 1.07
C TRP A 213 1.13 15.31 1.04
N ARG A 214 0.52 15.93 2.06
CA ARG A 214 0.51 17.38 2.28
C ARG A 214 0.16 18.12 0.99
N GLU A 215 1.05 18.98 0.51
CA GLU A 215 0.90 19.76 -0.72
C GLU A 215 1.90 19.32 -1.82
N CYS A 216 2.64 18.24 -1.57
CA CYS A 216 3.77 17.86 -2.42
C CYS A 216 3.42 16.78 -3.45
N ALA A 217 2.47 15.90 -3.14
CA ALA A 217 2.01 14.86 -4.04
C ALA A 217 0.53 14.56 -3.83
N GLU A 218 -0.23 14.56 -4.93
CA GLU A 218 -1.56 13.97 -4.96
C GLU A 218 -1.45 12.43 -5.08
N LEU A 219 -2.56 11.73 -4.84
CA LEU A 219 -2.59 10.27 -4.96
C LEU A 219 -2.24 9.87 -6.39
N GLN A 220 -1.28 8.95 -6.52
CA GLN A 220 -0.80 8.45 -7.81
C GLN A 220 -0.71 6.93 -7.79
N ILE A 221 -1.05 6.31 -8.92
CA ILE A 221 -1.08 4.85 -9.07
C ILE A 221 -0.12 4.48 -10.19
N TYR A 222 0.82 3.60 -9.86
CA TYR A 222 1.71 2.95 -10.81
C TYR A 222 1.35 1.47 -10.88
N GLN A 223 1.30 0.93 -12.10
CA GLN A 223 1.00 -0.48 -12.33
C GLN A 223 1.91 -1.01 -13.44
N ALA A 224 2.52 -2.15 -13.17
CA ALA A 224 3.32 -2.90 -14.12
C ALA A 224 2.79 -4.32 -14.22
N GLU A 225 2.76 -4.84 -15.44
CA GLU A 225 2.37 -6.21 -15.75
C GLU A 225 3.44 -6.85 -16.65
N LEU A 226 3.39 -8.17 -16.82
CA LEU A 226 4.25 -8.83 -17.80
C LEU A 226 4.06 -8.20 -19.19
N ASP A 227 5.19 -7.98 -19.85
CA ASP A 227 5.36 -7.34 -21.15
C ASP A 227 4.95 -5.86 -21.19
N ASN A 228 4.65 -5.27 -20.02
CA ASN A 228 4.27 -3.87 -19.88
C ASN A 228 4.74 -3.28 -18.55
N VAL A 229 6.00 -2.84 -18.52
CA VAL A 229 6.55 -1.99 -17.44
C VAL A 229 6.61 -0.53 -17.94
N PRO A 230 5.55 0.27 -17.73
CA PRO A 230 5.45 1.60 -18.33
C PRO A 230 6.37 2.62 -17.62
N PRO A 231 6.87 3.64 -18.35
CA PRO A 231 7.59 4.77 -17.76
C PRO A 231 6.63 5.89 -17.30
N ALA A 232 5.39 5.55 -16.92
CA ALA A 232 4.34 6.50 -16.57
C ALA A 232 3.37 5.91 -15.54
N PHE A 233 2.64 6.78 -14.85
CA PHE A 233 1.51 6.41 -13.98
C PHE A 233 0.30 5.98 -14.83
N VAL A 234 -0.70 5.40 -14.18
CA VAL A 234 -1.93 4.93 -14.86
C VAL A 234 -2.69 6.07 -15.55
N ASP A 235 -2.55 7.31 -15.07
CA ASP A 235 -3.12 8.51 -15.71
C ASP A 235 -2.30 9.03 -16.92
N GLY A 236 -1.21 8.34 -17.28
CA GLY A 236 -0.30 8.71 -18.36
C GLY A 236 0.73 9.77 -17.99
N SER A 237 0.72 10.29 -16.76
CA SER A 237 1.70 11.26 -16.31
C SER A 237 3.04 10.61 -15.95
N VAL A 238 4.15 11.31 -16.20
CA VAL A 238 5.51 10.86 -15.80
C VAL A 238 5.93 11.49 -14.47
N THR A 239 5.31 12.61 -14.11
CA THR A 239 5.50 13.33 -12.86
C THR A 239 4.17 13.41 -12.13
N GLY A 240 4.18 13.16 -10.82
CA GLY A 240 2.99 13.34 -10.01
C GLY A 240 2.53 14.80 -10.03
N ARG A 241 1.22 15.02 -9.99
CA ARG A 241 0.68 16.37 -9.78
C ARG A 241 1.09 16.86 -8.41
N ASP A 242 1.83 17.97 -8.40
CA ASP A 242 2.14 18.73 -7.22
C ASP A 242 1.22 19.96 -7.14
N ARG A 243 1.07 20.54 -5.95
CA ARG A 243 0.36 21.83 -5.78
C ARG A 243 1.32 23.02 -5.78
N ARG A 244 2.63 22.78 -5.76
CA ARG A 244 3.68 23.80 -5.62
C ARG A 244 4.71 23.83 -6.75
N GLY A 245 4.58 23.04 -7.83
CA GLY A 245 5.57 22.91 -8.90
C GLY A 245 6.84 22.14 -8.53
N HIS A 246 6.86 21.46 -7.38
CA HIS A 246 7.99 20.65 -6.95
C HIS A 246 7.80 19.23 -7.47
N GLN A 247 8.59 18.83 -8.48
CA GLN A 247 8.65 17.48 -9.08
C GLN A 247 9.13 16.42 -8.05
N SER A 248 8.35 16.23 -6.99
CA SER A 248 8.65 15.41 -5.82
C SER A 248 8.36 13.94 -6.09
N LEU A 249 7.56 13.66 -7.11
CA LEU A 249 7.22 12.34 -7.57
C LEU A 249 7.45 12.26 -9.08
N ARG A 250 8.26 11.30 -9.51
CA ARG A 250 8.59 11.10 -10.92
C ARG A 250 8.86 9.63 -11.23
N ILE A 251 8.62 9.25 -12.47
CA ILE A 251 9.01 7.95 -13.01
C ILE A 251 10.17 8.15 -13.99
N HIS A 252 11.18 7.29 -13.87
CA HIS A 252 12.29 7.18 -14.81
C HIS A 252 12.31 5.78 -15.41
N SER A 253 12.88 5.62 -16.60
CA SER A 253 13.08 4.30 -17.20
C SER A 253 14.31 4.33 -18.07
N HIS A 254 15.20 3.37 -17.85
CA HIS A 254 16.37 3.13 -18.69
C HIS A 254 16.08 2.16 -19.86
N ASP A 255 15.00 1.37 -19.77
CA ASP A 255 14.59 0.36 -20.76
C ASP A 255 13.05 0.26 -20.76
N PRO A 256 12.36 1.16 -21.52
CA PRO A 256 10.90 1.24 -21.49
C PRO A 256 10.24 -0.10 -21.86
N GLY A 257 9.21 -0.48 -21.09
CA GLY A 257 8.52 -1.76 -21.25
C GLY A 257 9.11 -2.89 -20.39
N ARG A 258 10.37 -2.77 -19.95
CA ARG A 258 11.03 -3.76 -19.06
C ARG A 258 11.57 -3.19 -17.76
N HIS A 259 11.68 -1.88 -17.62
CA HIS A 259 12.24 -1.24 -16.43
C HIS A 259 11.51 0.06 -16.12
N ALA A 260 11.25 0.32 -14.84
CA ALA A 260 10.83 1.62 -14.36
C ALA A 260 11.33 1.87 -12.93
N GLU A 261 11.63 3.13 -12.64
CA GLU A 261 12.01 3.61 -11.33
C GLU A 261 11.05 4.72 -10.90
N VAL A 262 10.31 4.48 -9.82
CA VAL A 262 9.41 5.46 -9.21
C VAL A 262 10.15 6.15 -8.07
N TRP A 263 10.39 7.46 -8.22
CA TRP A 263 11.14 8.27 -7.27
C TRP A 263 10.18 9.19 -6.51
N ALA A 264 9.88 8.85 -5.26
CA ALA A 264 9.03 9.60 -4.35
C ALA A 264 9.88 10.40 -3.35
N LYS A 265 10.50 11.50 -3.82
CA LYS A 265 11.42 12.34 -3.04
C LYS A 265 10.79 12.97 -1.80
N HIS A 266 9.48 13.20 -1.80
CA HIS A 266 8.74 13.76 -0.66
C HIS A 266 8.70 12.83 0.56
N ILE A 267 8.83 11.52 0.35
CA ILE A 267 8.99 10.50 1.40
C ILE A 267 10.36 9.81 1.36
N GLY A 268 11.25 10.23 0.47
CA GLY A 268 12.57 9.64 0.32
C GLY A 268 12.56 8.20 -0.21
N THR A 269 11.46 7.74 -0.80
CA THR A 269 11.33 6.35 -1.24
C THR A 269 11.67 6.23 -2.73
N THR A 270 12.43 5.19 -3.09
CA THR A 270 12.70 4.81 -4.48
C THR A 270 12.23 3.37 -4.69
N ILE A 271 11.46 3.14 -5.75
CA ILE A 271 10.92 1.83 -6.11
C ILE A 271 11.40 1.51 -7.51
N VAL A 272 12.01 0.34 -7.70
CA VAL A 272 12.46 -0.16 -9.01
C VAL A 272 11.66 -1.39 -9.35
N VAL A 273 11.08 -1.39 -10.55
CA VAL A 273 10.37 -2.52 -11.13
C VAL A 273 11.08 -2.95 -12.41
N ARG A 274 11.40 -4.24 -12.49
CA ARG A 274 12.04 -4.84 -13.67
C ARG A 274 11.24 -6.05 -14.13
N GLN A 275 11.25 -6.30 -15.43
CA GLN A 275 10.82 -7.58 -15.99
C GLN A 275 12.04 -8.38 -16.41
N LEU A 276 12.13 -9.62 -15.89
CA LEU A 276 13.18 -10.57 -16.18
C LEU A 276 12.53 -11.84 -16.72
N GLY A 277 12.67 -12.06 -18.03
CA GLY A 277 11.97 -13.14 -18.72
C GLY A 277 10.45 -13.01 -18.53
N ARG A 278 9.87 -13.97 -17.79
CA ARG A 278 8.43 -14.06 -17.53
C ARG A 278 8.03 -13.78 -16.08
N SER A 279 8.90 -13.08 -15.34
CA SER A 279 8.63 -12.65 -13.97
C SER A 279 8.96 -11.17 -13.81
N LEU A 280 8.25 -10.48 -12.93
CA LEU A 280 8.60 -9.15 -12.47
C LEU A 280 9.47 -9.24 -11.21
N SER A 281 10.32 -8.25 -11.00
CA SER A 281 10.99 -8.02 -9.73
C SER A 281 10.69 -6.61 -9.21
N LEU A 282 10.75 -6.48 -7.89
CA LEU A 282 10.58 -5.25 -7.15
C LEU A 282 11.80 -5.04 -6.24
N SER A 283 12.33 -3.83 -6.22
CA SER A 283 13.32 -3.39 -5.24
C SER A 283 12.88 -2.05 -4.66
N VAL A 284 12.88 -1.92 -3.34
CA VAL A 284 12.41 -0.73 -2.63
C VAL A 284 13.47 -0.24 -1.66
N ARG A 285 13.85 1.03 -1.79
CA ARG A 285 14.67 1.76 -0.81
C ARG A 285 13.79 2.80 -0.13
N SER A 286 13.69 2.77 1.19
CA SER A 286 12.86 3.73 1.95
C SER A 286 13.47 4.06 3.31
N PRO A 287 13.29 5.30 3.83
CA PRO A 287 13.76 5.64 5.17
C PRO A 287 13.06 4.80 6.24
N ARG A 288 13.78 4.45 7.32
CA ARG A 288 13.25 3.68 8.46
C ARG A 288 11.93 4.27 8.99
N ALA A 289 11.90 5.58 9.23
CA ALA A 289 10.72 6.27 9.76
C ALA A 289 9.49 6.24 8.83
N ILE A 290 9.66 5.95 7.53
CA ILE A 290 8.56 5.79 6.57
C ILE A 290 8.07 4.34 6.56
N VAL A 291 9.01 3.39 6.60
CA VAL A 291 8.70 1.95 6.65
C VAL A 291 7.95 1.59 7.94
N GLU A 292 8.38 2.12 9.08
CA GLU A 292 7.83 1.80 10.41
C GLU A 292 6.55 2.59 10.77
N SER A 293 5.99 3.34 9.81
CA SER A 293 4.83 4.21 10.04
C SER A 293 3.53 3.55 9.59
N TYR A 294 3.14 2.47 10.25
CA TYR A 294 1.90 1.71 9.99
C TYR A 294 1.06 1.55 11.27
N THR A 295 -0.23 1.26 11.12
CA THR A 295 -1.14 1.01 12.23
C THR A 295 -1.22 -0.48 12.57
N PRO A 296 -1.70 -0.88 13.77
CA PRO A 296 -1.81 -2.28 14.15
C PRO A 296 -2.70 -3.13 13.22
N GLU A 297 -3.63 -2.50 12.49
CA GLU A 297 -4.49 -3.17 11.51
C GLU A 297 -3.76 -3.53 10.21
N GLN A 298 -2.54 -3.02 10.01
CA GLN A 298 -1.70 -3.26 8.84
C GLN A 298 -0.64 -4.34 9.15
N ASP A 299 -1.09 -5.46 9.72
CA ASP A 299 -0.26 -6.55 10.23
C ASP A 299 0.32 -7.47 9.13
N LEU A 300 -0.27 -7.46 7.93
CA LEU A 300 0.21 -8.23 6.79
C LEU A 300 1.02 -7.35 5.81
N GLN A 301 2.35 -7.42 5.90
CA GLN A 301 3.28 -6.71 5.02
C GLN A 301 4.54 -7.56 4.76
N LEU A 302 4.67 -8.11 3.56
CA LEU A 302 5.76 -9.06 3.27
C LEU A 302 7.16 -8.44 3.37
N CYS A 303 7.33 -7.15 3.06
CA CYS A 303 8.63 -6.48 3.21
C CYS A 303 9.03 -6.21 4.67
N VAL A 304 8.10 -6.27 5.63
CA VAL A 304 8.38 -6.04 7.05
C VAL A 304 8.54 -7.38 7.77
N TRP A 305 7.56 -8.27 7.60
CA TRP A 305 7.44 -9.51 8.38
C TRP A 305 7.83 -10.78 7.61
N GLY A 306 8.06 -10.66 6.31
CA GLY A 306 8.19 -11.80 5.41
C GLY A 306 6.85 -12.50 5.18
N CYS A 307 6.90 -13.70 4.60
CA CYS A 307 5.70 -14.49 4.35
C CYS A 307 5.26 -15.30 5.57
N PRO A 308 3.94 -15.55 5.73
CA PRO A 308 3.43 -16.44 6.76
C PRO A 308 4.09 -17.82 6.70
N LEU A 309 4.24 -18.49 7.84
CA LEU A 309 4.90 -19.81 7.91
C LEU A 309 4.30 -20.84 6.94
N SER A 310 2.97 -20.80 6.73
CA SER A 310 2.26 -21.69 5.78
C SER A 310 2.59 -21.43 4.31
N GLN A 311 3.22 -20.30 3.99
CA GLN A 311 3.61 -19.91 2.63
C GLN A 311 5.13 -20.00 2.41
N ARG A 312 5.91 -20.31 3.46
CA ARG A 312 7.37 -20.43 3.35
C ARG A 312 7.75 -21.75 2.69
N LEU A 313 8.66 -21.67 1.73
CA LEU A 313 9.24 -22.82 1.05
C LEU A 313 10.60 -23.15 1.66
N GLU A 314 10.92 -24.44 1.69
CA GLU A 314 12.22 -24.90 2.18
C GLU A 314 13.33 -24.49 1.22
N THR A 315 14.48 -24.10 1.77
CA THR A 315 15.68 -23.83 0.98
C THR A 315 16.17 -25.13 0.32
N PRO A 316 16.50 -25.12 -0.98
CA PRO A 316 16.90 -26.33 -1.67
C PRO A 316 18.24 -26.86 -1.16
N TYR A 317 18.44 -28.17 -1.27
CA TYR A 317 19.73 -28.78 -1.00
C TYR A 317 20.74 -28.35 -2.07
N ALA A 318 21.86 -27.78 -1.63
CA ALA A 318 22.96 -27.37 -2.48
C ALA A 318 24.10 -28.39 -2.40
N HIS A 319 24.39 -29.10 -3.49
CA HIS A 319 25.56 -29.97 -3.57
C HIS A 319 26.55 -29.48 -4.63
N PRO A 320 27.87 -29.37 -4.34
CA PRO A 320 28.86 -28.81 -5.27
C PRO A 320 28.96 -29.51 -6.62
N SER A 321 28.55 -30.78 -6.71
CA SER A 321 28.53 -31.56 -7.94
C SER A 321 27.35 -31.25 -8.87
N MET A 322 26.36 -30.46 -8.41
CA MET A 322 25.18 -30.13 -9.22
C MET A 322 25.52 -29.07 -10.27
N PRO A 323 25.05 -29.21 -11.53
CA PRO A 323 25.27 -28.19 -12.57
C PRO A 323 24.77 -26.79 -12.17
N ALA A 324 23.62 -26.72 -11.49
CA ALA A 324 23.07 -25.45 -10.97
C ALA A 324 24.04 -24.76 -9.98
N TYR A 325 24.77 -25.53 -9.18
CA TYR A 325 25.76 -25.01 -8.23
C TYR A 325 26.93 -24.34 -8.94
N ALA A 326 27.50 -25.01 -9.95
CA ALA A 326 28.60 -24.46 -10.73
C ALA A 326 28.16 -23.19 -11.48
N HIS A 327 26.96 -23.21 -12.08
CA HIS A 327 26.39 -22.05 -12.78
C HIS A 327 26.21 -20.85 -11.86
N CYS A 328 25.48 -21.00 -10.74
CA CYS A 328 25.27 -19.92 -9.79
C CYS A 328 26.59 -19.41 -9.17
N SER A 329 27.56 -20.29 -8.94
CA SER A 329 28.88 -19.91 -8.41
C SER A 329 29.70 -19.07 -9.40
N SER A 330 29.44 -19.22 -10.70
CA SER A 330 30.11 -18.42 -11.73
C SER A 330 29.52 -17.01 -11.87
N LEU A 331 28.26 -16.81 -11.48
CA LEU A 331 27.53 -15.55 -11.63
C LEU A 331 27.57 -14.69 -10.36
N LEU A 332 27.52 -15.33 -9.19
CA LEU A 332 27.35 -14.66 -7.90
C LEU A 332 28.65 -14.75 -7.09
N PRO A 333 29.16 -13.61 -6.59
CA PRO A 333 30.49 -13.56 -5.98
C PRO A 333 30.54 -14.17 -4.58
N VAL A 334 29.40 -14.28 -3.91
CA VAL A 334 29.28 -14.75 -2.53
C VAL A 334 28.19 -15.82 -2.47
N ARG A 335 28.39 -16.83 -1.63
CA ARG A 335 27.43 -17.94 -1.40
C ARG A 335 26.38 -17.55 -0.36
N ASP A 336 25.71 -16.43 -0.60
CA ASP A 336 24.72 -15.84 0.29
C ASP A 336 23.28 -16.14 -0.18
N VAL A 337 22.31 -15.35 0.29
CA VAL A 337 20.90 -15.45 -0.10
C VAL A 337 20.64 -15.31 -1.60
N TYR A 338 21.40 -14.51 -2.36
CA TYR A 338 21.22 -14.41 -3.81
C TYR A 338 21.69 -15.69 -4.50
N PHE A 339 22.76 -16.30 -3.97
CA PHE A 339 23.20 -17.61 -4.45
C PHE A 339 22.16 -18.70 -4.16
N GLN A 340 21.54 -18.68 -2.98
CA GLN A 340 20.45 -19.60 -2.66
C GLN A 340 19.21 -19.39 -3.56
N ALA A 341 18.85 -18.13 -3.84
CA ALA A 341 17.79 -17.80 -4.78
C ALA A 341 18.06 -18.38 -6.18
N CYS A 342 19.27 -18.14 -6.70
CA CYS A 342 19.70 -18.69 -7.99
C CYS A 342 19.58 -20.22 -8.01
N LEU A 343 20.05 -20.90 -6.96
CA LEU A 343 19.93 -22.36 -6.85
C LEU A 343 18.47 -22.82 -6.86
N PHE A 344 17.60 -22.16 -6.09
CA PHE A 344 16.18 -22.49 -6.04
C PHE A 344 15.54 -22.37 -7.43
N ASP A 345 15.65 -21.19 -8.05
CA ASP A 345 15.07 -20.90 -9.35
C ASP A 345 15.55 -21.89 -10.42
N LEU A 346 16.85 -22.25 -10.43
CA LEU A 346 17.38 -23.21 -11.39
C LEU A 346 16.90 -24.64 -11.14
N GLN A 347 16.85 -25.09 -9.89
CA GLN A 347 16.41 -26.44 -9.56
C GLN A 347 14.93 -26.64 -9.86
N VAL A 348 14.13 -25.60 -9.61
CA VAL A 348 12.69 -25.62 -9.83
C VAL A 348 12.35 -25.52 -11.32
N THR A 349 12.93 -24.53 -12.01
CA THR A 349 12.52 -24.23 -13.40
C THR A 349 13.29 -25.05 -14.43
N GLY A 350 14.48 -25.55 -14.09
CA GLY A 350 15.40 -26.18 -15.05
C GLY A 350 15.94 -25.21 -16.10
N ASN A 351 15.70 -23.90 -15.97
CA ASN A 351 16.05 -22.89 -16.96
C ASN A 351 17.17 -21.99 -16.44
N LEU A 352 18.31 -22.00 -17.13
CA LEU A 352 19.47 -21.17 -16.78
C LEU A 352 19.15 -19.67 -16.75
N ASN A 353 18.19 -19.20 -17.54
CA ASN A 353 17.80 -17.79 -17.57
C ASN A 353 17.13 -17.33 -16.27
N SER A 354 16.60 -18.24 -15.46
CA SER A 354 16.00 -17.90 -14.17
C SER A 354 17.04 -17.34 -13.18
N SER A 355 18.32 -17.68 -13.35
CA SER A 355 19.42 -17.11 -12.55
C SER A 355 19.57 -15.58 -12.68
N ALA A 356 19.05 -14.99 -13.76
CA ALA A 356 19.08 -13.54 -13.97
C ALA A 356 18.35 -12.77 -12.86
N SER A 357 17.28 -13.35 -12.29
CA SER A 357 16.52 -12.74 -11.19
C SER A 357 17.40 -12.45 -9.98
N ALA A 358 18.23 -13.41 -9.58
CA ALA A 358 19.14 -13.27 -8.45
C ALA A 358 20.28 -12.27 -8.72
N VAL A 359 20.84 -12.28 -9.92
CA VAL A 359 21.92 -11.35 -10.32
C VAL A 359 21.41 -9.90 -10.28
N VAL A 360 20.27 -9.65 -10.89
CA VAL A 360 19.67 -8.31 -10.96
C VAL A 360 19.23 -7.83 -9.57
N ALA A 361 18.71 -8.72 -8.73
CA ALA A 361 18.37 -8.38 -7.35
C ALA A 361 19.59 -8.00 -6.51
N LEU A 362 20.74 -8.64 -6.74
CA LEU A 362 22.01 -8.25 -6.11
C LEU A 362 22.49 -6.88 -6.60
N GLU A 363 22.37 -6.59 -7.90
CA GLU A 363 22.69 -5.27 -8.46
C GLU A 363 21.80 -4.17 -7.85
N ASP A 364 20.50 -4.41 -7.74
CA ASP A 364 19.57 -3.47 -7.13
C ASP A 364 19.90 -3.25 -5.65
N ALA A 365 20.24 -4.31 -4.91
CA ALA A 365 20.65 -4.20 -3.52
C ALA A 365 21.93 -3.38 -3.36
N ARG A 366 22.94 -3.58 -4.23
CA ARG A 366 24.18 -2.77 -4.24
C ARG A 366 23.93 -1.30 -4.54
N ALA A 367 22.95 -1.00 -5.39
CA ALA A 367 22.59 0.38 -5.71
C ALA A 367 21.79 1.07 -4.59
N MET A 368 21.10 0.30 -3.74
CA MET A 368 20.15 0.83 -2.75
C MET A 368 20.62 0.74 -1.30
N ILE A 369 21.55 -0.15 -0.98
CA ILE A 369 22.09 -0.34 0.37
C ILE A 369 23.41 0.43 0.46
N SER A 370 23.47 1.40 1.37
CA SER A 370 24.67 2.24 1.54
C SER A 370 25.86 1.49 2.15
N ASP A 371 25.59 0.48 2.98
CA ASP A 371 26.60 -0.33 3.66
C ASP A 371 26.89 -1.61 2.85
N PRO A 372 28.07 -1.75 2.23
CA PRO A 372 28.42 -2.92 1.42
C PRO A 372 28.36 -4.24 2.18
N ASP A 373 28.65 -4.23 3.49
CA ASP A 373 28.66 -5.45 4.31
C ASP A 373 27.24 -5.98 4.54
N ARG A 374 26.24 -5.08 4.53
CA ARG A 374 24.82 -5.43 4.64
C ARG A 374 24.20 -5.91 3.33
N VAL A 375 24.88 -5.75 2.19
CA VAL A 375 24.40 -6.26 0.90
C VAL A 375 24.29 -7.79 0.94
N HIS A 376 25.30 -8.46 1.50
CA HIS A 376 25.37 -9.92 1.52
C HIS A 376 24.83 -10.48 2.83
N LEU A 377 23.78 -11.30 2.74
CA LEU A 377 23.21 -11.98 3.91
C LEU A 377 23.73 -13.42 3.93
N LEU A 378 24.75 -13.66 4.74
CA LEU A 378 25.28 -15.00 4.92
C LEU A 378 24.27 -15.81 5.75
N THR A 379 23.73 -16.88 5.15
CA THR A 379 22.96 -17.85 5.91
C THR A 379 23.93 -18.60 6.80
N ASP A 380 23.90 -18.30 8.10
CA ASP A 380 24.75 -18.98 9.06
C ASP A 380 24.33 -20.45 9.14
N ARG A 381 25.04 -21.30 8.40
CA ARG A 381 24.91 -22.76 8.51
C ARG A 381 25.84 -23.30 9.59
N SER A 382 26.24 -22.45 10.55
CA SER A 382 26.85 -22.88 11.80
C SER A 382 25.77 -23.31 12.79
N GLY A 383 25.53 -24.63 12.85
CA GLY A 383 25.23 -25.32 14.10
C GLY A 383 23.86 -25.07 14.75
N ASN A 384 22.82 -25.71 14.22
CA ASN A 384 21.82 -26.42 15.04
C ASN A 384 21.04 -27.36 14.12
N ASN A 385 21.68 -28.45 13.71
CA ASN A 385 20.90 -29.66 13.49
C ASN A 385 20.22 -29.94 14.84
N PRO A 386 18.88 -30.00 14.94
CA PRO A 386 18.28 -30.65 16.10
C PRO A 386 18.97 -32.03 16.21
N PRO A 387 19.38 -32.46 17.42
CA PRO A 387 20.10 -33.71 17.58
C PRO A 387 19.32 -34.78 16.82
N SER A 388 19.99 -35.43 15.88
CA SER A 388 19.33 -36.41 15.02
C SER A 388 18.62 -37.42 15.93
N LEU A 389 17.40 -37.83 15.57
CA LEU A 389 16.67 -38.89 16.29
C LEU A 389 17.54 -40.07 16.77
N PRO A 390 18.53 -40.57 15.99
CA PRO A 390 19.45 -41.59 16.49
C PRO A 390 20.37 -41.11 17.62
N MET A 391 20.78 -39.84 17.66
CA MET A 391 21.60 -39.26 18.74
C MET A 391 20.79 -39.07 20.03
N VAL A 392 19.51 -38.67 19.93
CA VAL A 392 18.58 -38.59 21.07
C VAL A 392 18.27 -39.98 21.62
N LEU A 393 18.08 -40.97 20.74
CA LEU A 393 17.87 -42.37 21.12
C LEU A 393 19.13 -42.99 21.73
N ALA A 394 20.32 -42.65 21.22
CA ALA A 394 21.58 -43.12 21.80
C ALA A 394 21.78 -42.56 23.21
N LEU A 395 21.47 -41.26 23.42
CA LEU A 395 21.54 -40.63 24.73
C LEU A 395 20.50 -41.20 25.71
N SER A 396 19.27 -41.48 25.27
CA SER A 396 18.26 -42.10 26.14
C SER A 396 18.62 -43.52 26.54
N VAL A 397 19.15 -44.34 25.62
CA VAL A 397 19.64 -45.69 25.92
C VAL A 397 20.86 -45.64 26.85
N LEU A 398 21.77 -44.66 26.67
CA LEU A 398 22.92 -44.48 27.56
C LEU A 398 22.48 -44.10 28.98
N VAL A 399 21.46 -43.24 29.10
CA VAL A 399 20.90 -42.84 30.40
C VAL A 399 20.18 -44.00 31.07
N GLU A 400 19.41 -44.81 30.35
CA GLU A 400 18.70 -45.96 30.91
C GLU A 400 19.68 -47.08 31.34
N THR A 401 20.74 -47.31 30.57
CA THR A 401 21.79 -48.30 30.91
C THR A 401 22.63 -47.86 32.11
N LEU A 402 22.95 -46.56 32.23
CA LEU A 402 23.57 -46.02 33.44
C LEU A 402 22.62 -46.10 34.65
N ARG A 403 21.32 -45.88 34.46
CA ARG A 403 20.31 -46.02 35.52
C ARG A 403 20.25 -47.44 36.04
N HIS A 404 20.27 -48.45 35.16
CA HIS A 404 20.32 -49.86 35.53
C HIS A 404 21.65 -50.32 36.13
N ALA A 405 22.77 -49.69 35.77
CA ALA A 405 24.08 -50.00 36.34
C ALA A 405 24.28 -49.42 37.75
N PHE A 406 23.67 -48.28 38.07
CA PHE A 406 23.83 -47.59 39.35
C PHE A 406 22.69 -47.79 40.35
N LEU A 407 21.49 -48.19 39.90
CA LEU A 407 20.35 -48.54 40.76
C LEU A 407 19.99 -50.01 40.50
N GLY A 408 20.51 -50.90 41.35
CA GLY A 408 20.18 -52.33 41.32
C GLY A 408 18.66 -52.60 41.44
N PRO A 409 18.19 -53.81 41.10
CA PRO A 409 16.77 -54.11 40.97
C PRO A 409 16.03 -53.87 42.30
N SER A 410 15.04 -52.99 42.28
CA SER A 410 14.13 -52.78 43.41
C SER A 410 13.33 -54.05 43.66
N VAL A 411 13.61 -54.70 44.79
CA VAL A 411 12.90 -55.87 45.30
C VAL A 411 11.40 -55.58 45.40
N THR A 412 10.61 -56.42 44.75
CA THR A 412 9.16 -56.50 44.85
C THR A 412 8.76 -56.95 46.25
N SER A 413 8.12 -56.07 47.04
CA SER A 413 7.39 -56.48 48.24
C SER A 413 5.92 -56.70 47.88
N LYS A 414 5.49 -57.96 48.02
CA LYS A 414 4.10 -58.41 48.03
C LYS A 414 3.39 -57.83 49.25
N THR A 415 2.18 -57.31 49.06
CA THR A 415 1.22 -57.20 50.16
C THR A 415 -0.14 -57.75 49.70
N LEU A 416 -0.63 -58.68 50.51
CA LEU A 416 -1.90 -59.40 50.43
C LEU A 416 -3.09 -58.46 50.26
N HIS A 417 -4.07 -58.91 49.47
CA HIS A 417 -5.47 -58.93 49.90
C HIS A 417 -6.13 -60.23 49.47
#